data_AF-A0A093HKX9-F1
#
_entry.id   AF-A0A093HKX9-F1
#
_cell.length_a   1.000
_cell.length_b   1.000
_cell.length_c   1.000
_cell.angle_alpha   90.00
_cell.angle_beta   90.00
_cell.angle_gamma   90.00
#
_symmetry.space_group_name_H-M   'P 1'
#
loop_
_entity.id
_entity.type
_entity.pdbx_description
1 polymer ?
#
loop_
_entity_poly.entity_id
_entity_poly.type
_entity_poly.pdbx_seq_one_letter_code
_entity_poly.pdbx_strand_id
1 'polypeptide(L)'
;SFGSYISFAVALHLKEKYGLQPIHLFESGGHAPNSEAFLAIKRIPLHDTVDEEILTHIQIVGGTPSDLLQNEDVKKRLLHTFREDIRVLQTLSFEKAEGNIPLSCDITCFNGSEDKPHDLEAWHDLTTGDISFYKLPGGHFYLLEPSNEIFLTKHITQCIENAGL
;
A
#
# COMPACT_ATOMS: atom_id res chain seq x y z
N SER A 1 0.73 2.33 -0.89
CA SER A 1 1.81 3.00 -0.17
C SER A 1 2.16 2.18 1.06
N PHE A 2 2.94 2.69 2.02
CA PHE A 2 3.29 1.95 3.24
C PHE A 2 2.07 1.39 3.98
N GLY A 3 1.01 2.20 4.14
CA GLY A 3 -0.21 1.81 4.83
C GLY A 3 -0.93 0.57 4.26
N SER A 4 -0.78 0.30 2.96
CA SER A 4 -1.37 -0.87 2.27
C SER A 4 -0.77 -2.20 2.74
N TYR A 5 0.51 -2.19 3.07
CA TYR A 5 1.18 -3.38 3.61
C TYR A 5 0.84 -3.57 5.09
N ILE A 6 0.65 -2.47 5.83
CA ILE A 6 0.29 -2.51 7.25
C ILE A 6 -1.16 -2.96 7.42
N SER A 7 -2.11 -2.49 6.60
CA SER A 7 -3.50 -2.96 6.63
C SER A 7 -3.56 -4.47 6.39
N PHE A 8 -2.87 -4.96 5.38
CA PHE A 8 -2.77 -6.39 5.10
C PHE A 8 -2.16 -7.18 6.26
N ALA A 9 -1.03 -6.70 6.82
CA ALA A 9 -0.37 -7.35 7.96
C ALA A 9 -1.29 -7.43 9.19
N VAL A 10 -2.05 -6.37 9.47
CA VAL A 10 -3.04 -6.34 10.55
C VAL A 10 -4.17 -7.34 10.29
N ALA A 11 -4.71 -7.38 9.07
CA ALA A 11 -5.76 -8.33 8.70
C ALA A 11 -5.28 -9.78 8.87
N LEU A 12 -4.07 -10.09 8.41
CA LEU A 12 -3.47 -11.40 8.57
C LEU A 12 -3.26 -11.76 10.05
N HIS A 13 -2.71 -10.83 10.84
CA HIS A 13 -2.50 -11.04 12.27
C HIS A 13 -3.82 -11.32 13.02
N LEU A 14 -4.89 -10.58 12.68
CA LEU A 14 -6.21 -10.79 13.25
C LEU A 14 -6.75 -12.20 12.94
N LYS A 15 -6.55 -12.67 11.71
CA LYS A 15 -6.99 -13.99 11.28
C LYS A 15 -6.22 -15.09 11.99
N GLU A 16 -4.90 -15.02 11.96
CA GLU A 16 -4.02 -16.06 12.52
C GLU A 16 -4.17 -16.18 14.03
N LYS A 17 -4.29 -15.06 14.74
CA LYS A 17 -4.28 -15.05 16.21
C LYS A 17 -5.68 -15.15 16.83
N TYR A 18 -6.70 -14.62 16.15
CA TYR A 18 -8.03 -14.48 16.72
C TYR A 18 -9.13 -15.11 15.86
N GLY A 19 -8.82 -15.62 14.66
CA GLY A 19 -9.83 -16.11 13.71
C GLY A 19 -10.73 -15.01 13.15
N LEU A 20 -10.33 -13.74 13.30
CA LEU A 20 -11.11 -12.57 12.86
C LEU A 20 -10.57 -12.05 11.54
N GLN A 21 -11.47 -11.61 10.67
CA GLN A 21 -11.11 -10.94 9.42
C GLN A 21 -11.88 -9.63 9.30
N PRO A 22 -11.33 -8.63 8.59
CA PRO A 22 -12.11 -7.45 8.26
C PRO A 22 -13.28 -7.85 7.37
N ILE A 23 -14.37 -7.08 7.42
CA ILE A 23 -15.50 -7.26 6.49
C ILE A 23 -15.10 -6.92 5.04
N HIS A 24 -14.15 -5.99 4.88
CA HIS A 24 -13.62 -5.50 3.61
C HIS A 24 -12.20 -4.97 3.83
N LEU A 25 -11.29 -5.18 2.88
CA LEU A 25 -9.96 -4.61 2.89
C LEU A 25 -9.81 -3.59 1.75
N PHE A 26 -9.51 -2.33 2.07
CA PHE A 26 -9.30 -1.26 1.09
C PHE A 26 -7.81 -0.97 0.96
N GLU A 27 -7.29 -1.10 -0.25
CA GLU A 27 -5.88 -0.99 -0.56
C GLU A 27 -5.63 0.18 -1.52
N SER A 28 -4.57 0.97 -1.29
CA SER A 28 -4.32 2.18 -2.07
C SER A 28 -2.85 2.38 -2.41
N GLY A 29 -2.56 2.55 -3.71
CA GLY A 29 -1.26 2.92 -4.25
C GLY A 29 -0.13 1.97 -3.87
N GLY A 30 -0.41 0.66 -3.75
CA GLY A 30 0.53 -0.36 -3.30
C GLY A 30 0.48 -1.61 -4.17
N HIS A 31 1.64 -2.24 -4.37
CA HIS A 31 1.68 -3.56 -5.01
C HIS A 31 1.09 -4.60 -4.04
N ALA A 32 0.62 -5.74 -4.55
CA ALA A 32 0.28 -6.83 -3.66
C ALA A 32 1.53 -7.35 -2.90
N PRO A 33 1.42 -7.71 -1.61
CA PRO A 33 2.51 -8.28 -0.81
C PRO A 33 3.21 -9.53 -1.37
N ASN A 34 2.59 -10.24 -2.32
CA ASN A 34 3.14 -11.40 -3.04
C ASN A 34 3.73 -11.07 -4.43
N SER A 35 3.59 -9.83 -4.90
CA SER A 35 4.08 -9.43 -6.23
C SER A 35 5.61 -9.38 -6.30
N GLU A 36 6.17 -9.62 -7.49
CA GLU A 36 7.62 -9.46 -7.72
C GLU A 36 8.10 -8.05 -7.41
N ALA A 37 7.27 -7.04 -7.72
CA ALA A 37 7.57 -5.64 -7.44
C ALA A 37 7.70 -5.36 -5.93
N PHE A 38 6.83 -5.91 -5.10
CA PHE A 38 6.98 -5.80 -3.64
C PHE A 38 8.19 -6.56 -3.12
N LEU A 39 8.45 -7.76 -3.64
CA LEU A 39 9.63 -8.55 -3.26
C LEU A 39 10.95 -7.83 -3.60
N ALA A 40 10.97 -7.02 -4.66
CA ALA A 40 12.10 -6.14 -4.97
C ALA A 40 12.27 -5.04 -3.91
N ILE A 41 11.18 -4.42 -3.43
CA ILE A 41 11.22 -3.42 -2.34
C ILE A 41 11.85 -4.02 -1.08
N LYS A 42 11.48 -5.26 -0.72
CA LYS A 42 12.07 -5.96 0.42
C LYS A 42 13.57 -6.23 0.30
N ARG A 43 14.14 -6.18 -0.90
CA ARG A 43 15.57 -6.43 -1.14
C ARG A 43 16.40 -5.15 -1.23
N ILE A 44 15.77 -3.98 -1.10
CA ILE A 44 16.47 -2.69 -1.11
C ILE A 44 17.50 -2.67 0.04
N PRO A 45 18.80 -2.49 -0.26
CA PRO A 45 19.81 -2.28 0.78
C PRO A 45 19.54 -0.98 1.55
N LEU A 46 19.80 -0.96 2.86
CA LEU A 46 19.48 0.19 3.72
C LEU A 46 20.75 0.87 4.27
N HIS A 47 21.66 1.21 3.37
CA HIS A 47 22.95 1.82 3.70
C HIS A 47 22.97 3.29 3.30
N ASP A 48 23.94 4.08 3.76
CA ASP A 48 23.96 5.52 3.41
C ASP A 48 24.19 5.79 1.92
N THR A 49 24.73 4.84 1.17
CA THR A 49 24.99 4.95 -0.27
C THR A 49 23.73 4.89 -1.16
N VAL A 50 22.54 4.75 -0.56
CA VAL A 50 21.26 4.63 -1.28
C VAL A 50 20.38 5.87 -1.10
N ASP A 51 20.88 6.91 -0.44
CA ASP A 51 20.10 8.13 -0.15
C ASP A 51 19.67 8.88 -1.40
N GLU A 52 20.53 8.98 -2.40
CA GLU A 52 20.21 9.63 -3.66
C GLU A 52 19.09 8.87 -4.41
N GLU A 53 19.08 7.54 -4.34
CA GLU A 53 18.03 6.71 -4.94
C GLU A 53 16.70 6.87 -4.19
N ILE A 54 16.73 6.91 -2.86
CA ILE A 54 15.54 7.15 -2.03
C ILE A 54 15.00 8.56 -2.28
N LEU A 55 15.86 9.59 -2.33
CA LEU A 55 15.44 10.96 -2.63
C LEU A 55 14.83 11.08 -4.02
N THR A 56 15.41 10.42 -5.01
CA THR A 56 14.86 10.36 -6.37
C THR A 56 13.48 9.69 -6.34
N HIS A 57 13.31 8.62 -5.57
CA HIS A 57 12.02 7.97 -5.39
C HIS A 57 10.98 8.90 -4.76
N ILE A 58 11.34 9.61 -3.67
CA ILE A 58 10.48 10.58 -3.00
C ILE A 58 10.03 11.68 -3.97
N GLN A 59 10.94 12.17 -4.81
CA GLN A 59 10.62 13.19 -5.82
C GLN A 59 9.65 12.68 -6.88
N ILE A 60 9.83 11.44 -7.36
CA ILE A 60 8.95 10.82 -8.36
C ILE A 60 7.55 10.55 -7.78
N VAL A 61 7.49 10.02 -6.56
CA VAL A 61 6.23 9.72 -5.87
C VAL A 61 5.47 11.00 -5.52
N GLY A 62 6.18 12.09 -5.25
CA GLY A 62 5.60 13.39 -4.93
C GLY A 62 5.18 13.50 -3.47
N GLY A 63 4.26 14.43 -3.17
CA GLY A 63 3.73 14.67 -1.82
C GLY A 63 4.64 15.43 -0.87
N THR A 64 5.94 15.52 -1.17
CA THR A 64 6.86 16.46 -0.51
C THR A 64 7.17 17.63 -1.46
N PRO A 65 6.80 18.87 -1.13
CA PRO A 65 7.17 20.05 -1.91
C PRO A 65 8.68 20.14 -2.18
N SER A 66 9.05 20.53 -3.41
CA SER A 66 10.45 20.65 -3.84
C SER A 66 11.28 21.55 -2.91
N ASP A 67 10.69 22.63 -2.40
CA ASP A 67 11.37 23.59 -1.55
C ASP A 67 11.73 23.00 -0.17
N LEU A 68 10.91 22.06 0.33
CA LEU A 68 11.23 21.32 1.55
C LEU A 68 12.35 20.31 1.32
N LEU A 69 12.42 19.73 0.11
CA LEU A 69 13.53 18.85 -0.27
C LEU A 69 14.85 19.62 -0.44
N GLN A 70 14.87 20.96 -0.50
CA GLN A 70 16.12 21.73 -0.48
C GLN A 70 16.67 21.91 0.94
N ASN A 71 15.87 21.65 1.99
CA ASN A 71 16.32 21.75 3.37
C ASN A 71 17.01 20.45 3.82
N GLU A 72 18.29 20.55 4.19
CA GLU A 72 19.11 19.39 4.58
C GLU A 72 18.60 18.67 5.85
N ASP A 73 18.03 19.40 6.81
CA ASP A 73 17.45 18.77 8.01
C ASP A 73 16.16 18.02 7.69
N VAL A 74 15.36 18.54 6.75
CA VAL A 74 14.15 17.85 6.26
C VAL A 74 14.53 16.60 5.48
N LYS A 75 15.48 16.71 4.54
CA LYS A 75 16.02 15.56 3.78
C LYS A 75 16.48 14.43 4.70
N LYS A 76 17.33 14.75 5.69
CA LYS A 76 17.84 13.75 6.66
C LYS A 76 16.73 13.05 7.41
N ARG A 77 15.69 13.79 7.84
CA ARG A 77 14.52 13.22 8.52
C ARG A 77 13.71 12.32 7.60
N LEU A 78 13.43 12.76 6.38
CA LEU A 78 12.69 11.96 5.40
C LEU A 78 13.43 10.68 5.05
N LEU A 79 14.73 10.76 4.75
CA LEU A 79 15.58 9.60 4.49
C LEU A 79 15.55 8.61 5.65
N HIS A 80 15.69 9.10 6.89
CA HIS A 80 15.58 8.25 8.06
C HIS A 80 14.22 7.57 8.16
N THR A 81 13.11 8.31 8.04
CA THR A 81 11.76 7.74 8.07
C THR A 81 11.56 6.68 6.98
N PHE A 82 11.94 6.98 5.73
CA PHE A 82 11.80 6.04 4.61
C PHE A 82 12.60 4.75 4.83
N ARG A 83 13.82 4.84 5.38
CA ARG A 83 14.61 3.66 5.71
C ARG A 83 13.91 2.81 6.77
N GLU A 84 13.38 3.42 7.82
CA GLU A 84 12.66 2.69 8.87
C GLU A 84 11.36 2.07 8.35
N ASP A 85 10.63 2.76 7.48
CA ASP A 85 9.45 2.19 6.80
C ASP A 85 9.85 0.95 5.98
N ILE A 86 10.92 1.03 5.18
CA ILE A 86 11.42 -0.14 4.43
C ILE A 86 11.86 -1.25 5.37
N ARG A 87 12.52 -0.96 6.51
CA ARG A 87 12.86 -2.00 7.52
C ARG A 87 11.61 -2.74 7.99
N VAL A 88 10.52 -2.02 8.26
CA VAL A 88 9.24 -2.64 8.61
C VAL A 88 8.72 -3.52 7.48
N LEU A 89 8.76 -3.05 6.22
CA LEU A 89 8.32 -3.86 5.08
C LEU A 89 9.19 -5.10 4.86
N GLN A 90 10.48 -5.04 5.18
CA GLN A 90 11.38 -6.18 5.09
C GLN A 90 11.00 -7.31 6.06
N THR A 91 10.40 -6.99 7.21
CA THR A 91 9.91 -7.99 8.16
C THR A 91 8.57 -8.61 7.77
N LEU A 92 7.86 -8.04 6.79
CA LEU A 92 6.58 -8.59 6.34
C LEU A 92 6.79 -9.93 5.64
N SER A 93 6.47 -11.03 6.32
CA SER A 93 6.52 -12.38 5.77
C SER A 93 5.22 -13.10 6.07
N PHE A 94 4.65 -13.77 5.07
CA PHE A 94 3.55 -14.69 5.23
C PHE A 94 3.79 -15.92 4.36
N GLU A 95 3.41 -17.10 4.85
CA GLU A 95 3.54 -18.34 4.09
C GLU A 95 2.32 -18.54 3.21
N LYS A 96 2.49 -18.36 1.89
CA LYS A 96 1.57 -18.91 0.89
C LYS A 96 1.84 -20.43 0.81
N ALA A 97 1.45 -21.17 1.85
CA ALA A 97 1.42 -22.63 1.75
C ALA A 97 0.55 -23.02 0.55
N GLU A 98 0.90 -24.09 -0.18
CA GLU A 98 0.14 -24.51 -1.36
C GLU A 98 -1.36 -24.60 -1.05
N GLY A 99 -2.16 -23.74 -1.69
CA GLY A 99 -3.61 -23.67 -1.51
C GLY A 99 -4.12 -22.81 -0.35
N ASN A 100 -3.26 -22.18 0.46
CA ASN A 100 -3.70 -21.32 1.56
C ASN A 100 -3.80 -19.85 1.13
N ILE A 101 -5.01 -19.44 0.73
CA ILE A 101 -5.32 -18.04 0.44
C ILE A 101 -5.51 -17.29 1.77
N PRO A 102 -4.75 -16.22 2.03
CA PRO A 102 -4.63 -15.65 3.36
C PRO A 102 -5.90 -14.96 3.85
N LEU A 103 -6.77 -14.45 2.97
CA LEU A 103 -8.01 -13.78 3.37
C LEU A 103 -9.25 -14.36 2.66
N SER A 104 -10.43 -14.04 3.18
CA SER A 104 -11.73 -14.36 2.58
C SER A 104 -12.69 -13.18 2.55
N CYS A 105 -12.20 -11.98 2.85
CA CYS A 105 -12.96 -10.74 2.74
C CYS A 105 -12.79 -10.12 1.35
N ASP A 106 -13.73 -9.29 0.95
CA ASP A 106 -13.62 -8.56 -0.31
C ASP A 106 -12.46 -7.55 -0.23
N ILE A 107 -11.78 -7.34 -1.36
CA ILE A 107 -10.68 -6.39 -1.49
C ILE A 107 -11.02 -5.35 -2.55
N THR A 108 -10.92 -4.07 -2.21
CA THR A 108 -10.97 -2.99 -3.21
C THR A 108 -9.63 -2.28 -3.27
N CYS A 109 -9.02 -2.28 -4.45
CA CYS A 109 -7.75 -1.61 -4.72
C CYS A 109 -7.98 -0.31 -5.51
N PHE A 110 -7.37 0.77 -5.04
CA PHE A 110 -7.40 2.08 -5.68
C PHE A 110 -6.00 2.51 -6.12
N ASN A 111 -5.91 3.18 -7.27
CA ASN A 111 -4.66 3.74 -7.78
C ASN A 111 -4.88 5.05 -8.53
N GLY A 112 -3.88 5.93 -8.51
CA GLY A 112 -3.87 7.13 -9.35
C GLY A 112 -3.72 6.79 -10.83
N SER A 113 -4.29 7.60 -11.71
CA SER A 113 -4.20 7.43 -13.16
C SER A 113 -2.79 7.69 -13.70
N GLU A 114 -2.09 8.59 -13.02
CA GLU A 114 -0.74 9.08 -13.32
C GLU A 114 0.28 8.59 -12.28
N ASP A 115 -0.15 7.79 -11.30
CA ASP A 115 0.75 7.10 -10.40
C ASP A 115 1.55 6.03 -11.15
N LYS A 116 2.69 5.62 -10.59
CA LYS A 116 3.44 4.46 -11.07
C LYS A 116 2.52 3.23 -11.13
N PRO A 117 2.71 2.34 -12.11
CA PRO A 117 1.91 1.12 -12.18
C PRO A 117 2.20 0.25 -10.96
N HIS A 118 1.13 -0.09 -10.23
CA HIS A 118 1.17 -1.09 -9.17
C HIS A 118 0.66 -2.42 -9.71
N ASP A 119 1.21 -3.52 -9.19
CA ASP A 119 0.76 -4.86 -9.53
C ASP A 119 -0.47 -5.15 -8.67
N LEU A 120 -1.60 -4.60 -9.13
CA LEU A 120 -2.87 -4.70 -8.43
C LEU A 120 -3.50 -6.07 -8.63
N GLU A 121 -3.29 -6.70 -9.79
CA GLU A 121 -3.87 -8.01 -10.10
C GLU A 121 -3.38 -9.10 -9.14
N ALA A 122 -2.13 -9.01 -8.68
CA ALA A 122 -1.59 -9.93 -7.68
C ALA A 122 -2.34 -9.92 -6.33
N TRP A 123 -3.20 -8.94 -6.04
CA TRP A 123 -4.08 -8.96 -4.86
C TRP A 123 -5.16 -10.03 -4.95
N HIS A 124 -5.53 -10.47 -6.15
CA HIS A 124 -6.49 -11.57 -6.35
C HIS A 124 -6.01 -12.85 -5.67
N ASP A 125 -4.70 -13.08 -5.62
CA ASP A 125 -4.10 -14.25 -4.98
C ASP A 125 -4.17 -14.23 -3.45
N LEU A 126 -4.58 -13.11 -2.86
CA LEU A 126 -4.58 -12.89 -1.41
C LEU A 126 -5.96 -13.02 -0.76
N THR A 127 -7.02 -13.17 -1.55
CA THR A 127 -8.37 -13.39 -1.01
C THR A 127 -9.18 -14.40 -1.81
N THR A 128 -10.16 -15.00 -1.15
CA THR A 128 -11.24 -15.77 -1.77
C THR A 128 -12.51 -14.96 -1.96
N GLY A 129 -12.56 -13.73 -1.44
CA GLY A 129 -13.64 -12.76 -1.66
C GLY A 129 -13.54 -12.07 -3.02
N ASP A 130 -14.49 -11.19 -3.30
CA ASP A 130 -14.51 -10.42 -4.54
C ASP A 130 -13.41 -9.36 -4.56
N ILE A 131 -12.92 -9.04 -5.76
CA ILE A 131 -11.92 -7.99 -5.95
C ILE A 131 -12.41 -6.90 -6.90
N SER A 132 -12.16 -5.65 -6.53
CA SER A 132 -12.48 -4.46 -7.34
C SER A 132 -11.28 -3.56 -7.53
N PHE A 133 -11.12 -3.04 -8.74
CA PHE A 133 -10.01 -2.14 -9.09
C PHE A 133 -10.54 -0.79 -9.60
N TYR A 134 -10.04 0.29 -9.01
CA TYR A 134 -10.40 1.65 -9.41
C TYR A 134 -9.16 2.47 -9.72
N LYS A 135 -9.14 3.08 -10.91
CA LYS A 135 -8.12 4.04 -11.32
C LYS A 135 -8.74 5.44 -11.32
N LEU A 136 -8.23 6.33 -10.47
CA LEU A 136 -8.78 7.67 -10.24
C LEU A 136 -7.83 8.75 -10.77
N PRO A 137 -8.32 9.90 -11.27
CA PRO A 137 -7.45 10.97 -11.78
C PRO A 137 -6.41 11.43 -10.76
N GLY A 138 -5.14 11.58 -11.18
CA GLY A 138 -4.05 12.08 -10.34
C GLY A 138 -2.88 11.11 -10.14
N GLY A 139 -1.82 11.61 -9.50
CA GLY A 139 -0.59 10.86 -9.17
C GLY A 139 -0.72 10.00 -7.90
N HIS A 140 0.40 9.74 -7.21
CA HIS A 140 0.40 8.90 -6.00
C HIS A 140 -0.51 9.41 -4.88
N PHE A 141 -0.65 10.72 -4.78
CA PHE A 141 -1.49 11.40 -3.81
C PHE A 141 -2.90 11.73 -4.34
N TYR A 142 -3.38 11.00 -5.36
CA TYR A 142 -4.71 11.20 -5.96
C TYR A 142 -5.84 11.29 -4.92
N LEU A 143 -5.72 10.58 -3.79
CA LEU A 143 -6.71 10.55 -2.73
C LEU A 143 -6.92 11.90 -2.01
N LEU A 144 -5.97 12.84 -2.15
CA LEU A 144 -6.07 14.19 -1.59
C LEU A 144 -6.88 15.14 -2.48
N GLU A 145 -7.21 14.75 -3.70
CA GLU A 145 -8.11 15.52 -4.56
C GLU A 145 -9.54 15.44 -4.01
N PRO A 146 -10.24 16.56 -3.76
CA PRO A 146 -11.57 16.53 -3.11
C PRO A 146 -12.60 15.66 -3.83
N SER A 147 -12.56 15.60 -5.16
CA SER A 147 -13.45 14.74 -5.95
C SER A 147 -13.17 13.24 -5.71
N ASN A 148 -11.90 12.86 -5.58
CA ASN A 148 -11.51 11.49 -5.29
C ASN A 148 -11.82 11.14 -3.85
N GLU A 149 -11.57 12.03 -2.89
CA GLU A 149 -11.92 11.83 -1.47
C GLU A 149 -13.43 11.54 -1.30
N ILE A 150 -14.29 12.31 -1.99
CA ILE A 150 -15.75 12.11 -1.98
C ILE A 150 -16.11 10.74 -2.56
N PHE A 151 -15.51 10.37 -3.69
CA PHE A 151 -15.74 9.07 -4.32
C PHE A 151 -15.32 7.92 -3.40
N LEU A 152 -14.10 7.98 -2.85
CA LEU A 152 -13.54 6.96 -1.97
C LEU A 152 -14.43 6.78 -0.74
N THR A 153 -14.77 7.88 -0.06
CA THR A 153 -15.62 7.84 1.13
C THR A 153 -16.97 7.20 0.83
N LYS A 154 -17.63 7.63 -0.26
CA LYS A 154 -18.93 7.07 -0.65
C LYS A 154 -18.84 5.58 -0.99
N HIS A 155 -17.81 5.17 -1.72
CA HIS A 155 -17.63 3.78 -2.10
C HIS A 155 -17.34 2.89 -0.88
N ILE A 156 -16.43 3.32 0.00
CA ILE A 156 -16.13 2.63 1.26
C ILE A 156 -17.39 2.47 2.10
N THR A 157 -18.19 3.54 2.27
CA THR A 157 -19.47 3.47 2.99
C THR A 157 -20.41 2.43 2.38
N GLN A 158 -20.58 2.43 1.06
CA GLN A 158 -21.45 1.47 0.37
C GLN A 158 -20.98 0.03 0.53
N CYS A 159 -19.69 -0.24 0.41
CA CYS A 159 -19.13 -1.57 0.63
C CYS A 159 -19.40 -2.05 2.06
N ILE A 160 -19.18 -1.19 3.06
CA ILE A 160 -19.41 -1.53 4.48
C ILE A 160 -20.91 -1.76 4.75
N GLU A 161 -21.80 -0.94 4.20
CA GLU A 161 -23.25 -1.09 4.36
C GLU A 161 -23.80 -2.37 3.70
N ASN A 162 -23.19 -2.80 2.59
CA ASN A 162 -23.60 -4.00 1.85
C ASN A 162 -22.93 -5.29 2.36
N ALA A 163 -21.82 -5.17 3.09
CA ALA A 163 -21.21 -6.29 3.79
C ALA A 163 -22.14 -6.70 4.94
N GLY A 164 -23.11 -7.56 4.65
CA GLY A 164 -24.14 -7.99 5.59
C GLY A 164 -23.51 -8.43 6.92
N LEU A 165 -23.75 -7.65 7.97
CA LEU A 165 -23.42 -7.97 9.37
C LEU A 165 -24.47 -8.91 9.98
#